data_AF-A0A1I7WN14-F1
#
_entry.id   AF-A0A1I7WN14-F1
#
_cell.length_a   1.000
_cell.length_b   1.000
_cell.length_c   1.000
_cell.angle_alpha   90.00
_cell.angle_beta   90.00
_cell.angle_gamma   90.00
#
_symmetry.space_group_name_H-M   'P 1'
#
loop_
_entity.id
_entity.type
_entity.pdbx_description
1 polymer ?
#
loop_
_entity_poly.entity_id
_entity_poly.type
_entity_poly.pdbx_seq_one_letter_code
_entity_poly.pdbx_strand_id
1 'polypeptide(L)'
;MPLDSLVDTVTTYRQRPLWAHVYAGPFLVIYTIWFYVWYSIYGFDDYYELGCIGMGVIGILQALVILFGHWFVGVKCALSCVYEKDPNKATFVKVVPTPNNGWAELVQLERSKLGEHSKLWFEFQKVHYILDEDKKQFRTVLFDTHQPMSYYQQASGMESDQHLGTVKYTLGDNK
;
A
#
# COMPACT_ATOMS: atom_id res chain seq x y z
N MET A 1 -8.64 5.13 18.58
CA MET A 1 -10.09 5.13 18.29
C MET A 1 -10.21 4.80 16.82
N PRO A 2 -11.10 3.86 16.44
CA PRO A 2 -11.23 3.47 15.04
C PRO A 2 -11.62 4.68 14.18
N LEU A 3 -11.17 4.68 12.94
CA LEU A 3 -11.44 5.76 11.99
C LEU A 3 -12.93 5.82 11.63
N ASP A 4 -13.51 4.65 11.36
CA ASP A 4 -14.94 4.45 11.15
C ASP A 4 -15.34 3.03 11.60
N SER A 5 -16.55 2.59 11.24
CA SER A 5 -17.02 1.24 11.61
C SER A 5 -16.23 0.12 10.94
N LEU A 6 -15.61 0.37 9.79
CA LEU A 6 -14.90 -0.61 8.96
C LEU A 6 -13.40 -0.62 9.22
N VAL A 7 -12.79 0.55 9.34
CA VAL A 7 -11.35 0.77 9.42
C VAL A 7 -10.96 1.26 10.81
N ASP A 8 -10.03 0.54 11.44
CA ASP A 8 -9.46 0.93 12.72
C ASP A 8 -8.34 1.95 12.52
N THR A 9 -7.32 1.59 11.73
CA THR A 9 -6.16 2.46 11.48
C THR A 9 -5.71 2.49 10.04
N VAL A 10 -5.19 3.64 9.64
CA VAL A 10 -4.67 3.92 8.31
C VAL A 10 -3.24 4.43 8.46
N THR A 11 -2.27 3.76 7.84
CA THR A 11 -0.86 4.17 7.90
C THR A 11 -0.29 4.33 6.51
N THR A 12 0.32 5.47 6.23
CA THR A 12 0.93 5.79 4.94
C THR A 12 2.36 5.28 4.84
N TYR A 13 2.70 4.74 3.67
CA TYR A 13 4.01 4.19 3.36
C TYR A 13 4.49 4.69 2.01
N ARG A 14 5.81 4.86 1.88
CA ARG A 14 6.49 5.09 0.61
C ARG A 14 7.20 3.81 0.18
N GLN A 15 7.05 3.46 -1.10
CA GLN A 15 7.73 2.31 -1.65
C GLN A 15 9.24 2.57 -1.77
N ARG A 16 10.06 1.57 -1.44
CA ARG A 16 11.49 1.61 -1.70
C ARG A 16 11.78 1.15 -3.13
N PRO A 17 12.91 1.56 -3.73
CA PRO A 17 13.38 0.92 -4.96
C PRO A 17 13.79 -0.54 -4.68
N LEU A 18 13.72 -1.40 -5.69
CA LEU A 18 13.96 -2.85 -5.57
C LEU A 18 15.30 -3.19 -4.91
N TRP A 19 16.38 -2.46 -5.23
CA TRP A 19 17.70 -2.71 -4.65
C TRP A 19 17.75 -2.44 -3.13
N ALA A 20 16.87 -1.58 -2.61
CA ALA A 20 16.76 -1.27 -1.19
C ALA A 20 15.76 -2.18 -0.46
N HIS A 21 15.16 -3.15 -1.16
CA HIS A 21 14.34 -4.17 -0.53
C HIS A 21 15.23 -5.12 0.26
N VAL A 22 14.78 -5.51 1.45
CA VAL A 22 15.53 -6.38 2.36
C VAL A 22 15.79 -7.76 1.73
N TYR A 23 14.86 -8.25 0.90
CA TYR A 23 15.01 -9.52 0.20
C TYR A 23 15.90 -9.46 -1.06
N ALA A 24 16.37 -8.27 -1.46
CA ALA A 24 17.18 -8.07 -2.65
C ALA A 24 18.61 -7.64 -2.31
N GLY A 25 18.79 -6.42 -1.81
CA GLY A 25 20.12 -5.86 -1.53
C GLY A 25 20.95 -6.68 -0.54
N PRO A 26 20.44 -6.93 0.69
CA PRO A 26 21.12 -7.77 1.67
C PRO A 26 21.42 -9.19 1.17
N PHE A 27 20.48 -9.81 0.45
CA PHE A 27 20.71 -11.15 -0.11
C PHE A 27 21.79 -11.16 -1.19
N LEU A 28 21.86 -10.13 -2.03
CA LEU A 28 22.96 -9.98 -3.00
C LEU A 28 24.31 -9.95 -2.30
N VAL A 29 24.43 -9.21 -1.19
CA VAL A 29 25.66 -9.17 -0.37
C VAL A 29 25.96 -10.54 0.24
N ILE A 30 24.95 -11.27 0.74
CA ILE A 30 25.15 -12.61 1.29
C ILE A 30 25.64 -13.58 0.21
N TYR A 31 25.07 -13.55 -0.99
CA TYR A 31 25.53 -14.37 -2.11
C TYR A 31 26.96 -14.04 -2.50
N THR A 32 27.35 -12.76 -2.59
CA THR A 32 28.71 -12.39 -2.98
C THR A 32 29.73 -12.80 -1.93
N ILE A 33 29.41 -12.65 -0.64
CA ILE A 33 30.27 -13.11 0.46
C ILE A 33 30.43 -14.63 0.41
N TRP A 34 29.33 -15.37 0.28
CA TRP A 34 29.39 -16.83 0.21
C TRP A 34 30.20 -17.32 -0.98
N PHE A 35 29.97 -16.72 -2.16
CA PHE A 35 30.72 -17.04 -3.36
C PHE A 35 32.22 -16.76 -3.20
N TYR A 36 32.58 -15.64 -2.58
CA TYR A 36 33.98 -15.31 -2.29
C TYR A 36 34.62 -16.33 -1.34
N VAL A 37 33.94 -16.68 -0.25
CA VAL A 37 34.44 -17.69 0.71
C VAL A 37 34.62 -19.06 0.04
N TRP A 38 33.64 -19.49 -0.76
CA TRP A 38 33.73 -20.73 -1.51
C TRP A 38 34.91 -20.73 -2.49
N TYR A 39 35.02 -19.69 -3.31
CA TYR A 39 36.04 -19.61 -4.35
C TYR A 39 37.46 -19.43 -3.79
N SER A 40 37.65 -18.51 -2.83
CA SER A 40 38.97 -18.07 -2.37
C SER A 40 39.50 -18.79 -1.14
N ILE A 41 38.64 -19.37 -0.29
CA ILE A 41 39.08 -19.99 0.98
C ILE A 41 39.01 -21.52 0.87
N TYR A 42 37.85 -22.06 0.49
CA TYR A 42 37.69 -23.51 0.42
C TYR A 42 38.33 -24.11 -0.83
N GLY A 43 38.28 -23.40 -1.96
CA GLY A 43 38.71 -23.91 -3.24
C GLY A 43 37.51 -24.42 -4.03
N PHE A 44 37.31 -23.84 -5.21
CA PHE A 44 36.12 -24.09 -6.03
C PHE A 44 35.99 -25.57 -6.44
N ASP A 45 37.09 -26.17 -6.87
CA ASP A 45 37.11 -27.56 -7.34
C ASP A 45 37.08 -28.57 -6.19
N ASP A 46 37.78 -28.28 -5.09
CA ASP A 46 37.90 -29.18 -3.94
C ASP A 46 36.59 -29.33 -3.16
N TYR A 47 35.79 -28.25 -3.09
CA TYR A 47 34.54 -28.20 -2.32
C TYR A 47 33.34 -27.75 -3.15
N TYR A 48 33.24 -28.26 -4.38
CA TYR A 48 32.17 -27.88 -5.31
C TYR A 48 30.76 -28.16 -4.77
N GLU A 49 30.52 -29.36 -4.24
CA GLU A 49 29.21 -29.77 -3.71
C GLU A 49 28.78 -28.88 -2.52
N LEU A 50 29.72 -28.56 -1.62
CA LEU A 50 29.47 -27.74 -0.44
C LEU A 50 29.07 -26.31 -0.83
N GLY A 51 29.76 -25.74 -1.83
CA GLY A 51 29.41 -24.43 -2.37
C GLY A 51 28.00 -24.38 -2.96
N CYS A 52 27.62 -25.42 -3.71
CA CYS A 52 26.27 -25.59 -4.26
C CYS A 52 25.20 -25.70 -3.16
N ILE A 53 25.46 -26.50 -2.12
CA ILE A 53 24.57 -26.62 -0.96
C ILE A 53 24.37 -25.26 -0.29
N GLY A 54 25.44 -24.51 -0.05
CA GLY A 54 25.34 -23.18 0.57
C GLY A 54 24.53 -22.19 -0.28
N MET A 55 24.75 -22.18 -1.60
CA MET A 55 23.93 -21.38 -2.52
C MET A 55 22.45 -21.77 -2.45
N GLY A 56 22.16 -23.07 -2.42
CA GLY A 56 20.80 -23.60 -2.28
C GLY A 56 20.13 -23.15 -0.97
N VAL A 57 20.84 -23.22 0.15
CA VAL A 57 20.35 -22.78 1.46
C VAL A 57 20.02 -21.28 1.45
N ILE A 58 20.93 -20.44 0.91
CA ILE A 58 20.67 -18.98 0.80
C ILE A 58 19.45 -18.72 -0.07
N GLY A 59 19.29 -19.43 -1.19
CA GLY A 59 18.12 -19.33 -2.07
C GLY A 59 16.81 -19.71 -1.39
N ILE A 60 16.80 -20.80 -0.63
CA ILE A 60 15.61 -21.21 0.14
C ILE A 60 15.25 -20.14 1.19
N LEU A 61 16.23 -19.61 1.91
CA LEU A 61 15.99 -18.54 2.89
C LEU A 61 15.44 -17.27 2.21
N GLN A 62 15.97 -16.89 1.05
CA GLN A 62 15.47 -15.75 0.28
C GLN A 62 14.01 -15.95 -0.14
N ALA A 63 13.70 -17.13 -0.68
CA ALA A 63 12.35 -17.49 -1.10
C ALA A 63 11.36 -17.43 0.08
N LEU A 64 11.76 -17.95 1.24
CA LEU A 64 10.95 -17.88 2.47
C LEU A 64 10.69 -16.43 2.89
N VAL A 65 11.70 -15.55 2.89
CA VAL A 65 11.53 -14.12 3.22
C VAL A 65 10.53 -13.45 2.27
N ILE A 66 10.63 -13.72 0.98
CA ILE A 66 9.68 -13.19 -0.03
C ILE A 66 8.27 -13.72 0.25
N LEU A 67 8.13 -15.02 0.53
CA LEU A 67 6.84 -15.65 0.79
C LEU A 67 6.17 -15.09 2.06
N PHE A 68 6.92 -14.86 3.12
CA PHE A 68 6.41 -14.16 4.32
C PHE A 68 5.88 -12.76 3.99
N GLY A 69 6.55 -12.04 3.08
CA GLY A 69 6.07 -10.76 2.57
C GLY A 69 4.78 -10.86 1.75
N HIS A 70 4.49 -12.00 1.14
CA HIS A 70 3.22 -12.22 0.43
C HIS A 70 2.06 -12.56 1.38
N TRP A 71 2.32 -13.29 2.47
CA TRP A 71 1.28 -13.70 3.41
C TRP A 71 0.95 -12.63 4.44
N PHE A 72 1.94 -11.85 4.88
CA PHE A 72 1.77 -10.89 5.95
C PHE A 72 2.04 -9.48 5.47
N VAL A 73 1.00 -8.66 5.45
CA VAL A 73 1.09 -7.25 5.02
C VAL A 73 2.06 -6.44 5.88
N GLY A 74 2.11 -6.70 7.19
CA GLY A 74 3.09 -6.06 8.08
C GLY A 74 4.53 -6.37 7.67
N VAL A 75 4.82 -7.63 7.32
CA VAL A 75 6.14 -8.06 6.83
C VAL A 75 6.42 -7.44 5.46
N LYS A 76 5.44 -7.44 4.54
CA LYS A 76 5.55 -6.76 3.24
C LYS A 76 6.01 -5.31 3.42
N CYS A 77 5.35 -4.57 4.32
CA CYS A 77 5.69 -3.18 4.61
C CYS A 77 7.11 -3.04 5.16
N ALA A 78 7.53 -3.93 6.06
CA ALA A 78 8.87 -3.90 6.63
C ALA A 78 9.96 -4.21 5.59
N LEU A 79 9.71 -5.12 4.65
CA LEU A 79 10.69 -5.57 3.66
C LEU A 79 10.86 -4.58 2.49
N SER A 80 9.79 -3.90 2.06
CA SER A 80 9.77 -3.10 0.81
C SER A 80 9.37 -1.63 0.97
N CYS A 81 8.95 -1.19 2.17
CA CYS A 81 8.41 0.15 2.37
C CYS A 81 9.11 0.93 3.49
N VAL A 82 8.87 2.24 3.54
CA VAL A 82 9.25 3.14 4.65
C VAL A 82 7.99 3.85 5.12
N TYR A 83 7.84 4.00 6.43
CA TYR A 83 6.79 4.85 7.00
C TYR A 83 6.93 6.28 6.47
N GLU A 84 5.85 6.85 5.98
CA GLU A 84 5.83 8.22 5.45
C GLU A 84 4.78 9.02 6.20
N LYS A 85 5.22 10.10 6.86
CA LYS A 85 4.33 10.95 7.68
C LYS A 85 3.48 11.89 6.82
N ASP A 86 4.01 12.28 5.65
CA ASP A 86 3.32 13.17 4.73
C ASP A 86 2.53 12.36 3.69
N PRO A 87 1.18 12.39 3.71
CA PRO A 87 0.35 11.64 2.76
C PRO A 87 0.66 11.98 1.31
N ASN A 88 1.13 13.20 1.02
CA ASN A 88 1.46 13.65 -0.33
C ASN A 88 2.64 12.89 -0.94
N LYS A 89 3.57 12.41 -0.11
CA LYS A 89 4.76 11.65 -0.54
C LYS A 89 4.54 10.14 -0.50
N ALA A 90 3.43 9.68 0.08
CA ALA A 90 3.12 8.27 0.22
C ALA A 90 2.74 7.63 -1.13
N THR A 91 3.01 6.34 -1.26
CA THR A 91 2.67 5.54 -2.46
C THR A 91 1.61 4.49 -2.12
N PHE A 92 1.65 4.00 -0.89
CA PHE A 92 0.75 2.97 -0.38
C PHE A 92 0.14 3.38 0.95
N VAL A 93 -0.98 2.76 1.26
CA VAL A 93 -1.69 2.87 2.52
C VAL A 93 -1.89 1.48 3.08
N LYS A 94 -1.39 1.24 4.28
CA LYS A 94 -1.72 0.05 5.06
C LYS A 94 -3.00 0.33 5.84
N VAL A 95 -4.05 -0.40 5.51
CA VAL A 95 -5.36 -0.32 6.16
C VAL A 95 -5.48 -1.50 7.12
N VAL A 96 -5.81 -1.21 8.37
CA VAL A 96 -6.13 -2.23 9.37
C VAL A 96 -7.63 -2.13 9.67
N PRO A 97 -8.43 -3.15 9.34
CA PRO A 97 -9.85 -3.14 9.62
C PRO A 97 -10.12 -3.29 11.13
N THR A 98 -11.33 -2.91 11.54
CA THR A 98 -11.82 -3.22 12.89
C THR A 98 -12.04 -4.74 13.04
N PRO A 99 -12.12 -5.27 14.29
CA PRO A 99 -12.37 -6.69 14.52
C PRO A 99 -13.61 -7.18 13.77
N ASN A 100 -13.53 -8.36 13.17
CA ASN A 100 -14.57 -9.00 12.35
C ASN A 100 -14.81 -8.40 10.95
N ASN A 101 -14.03 -7.40 10.52
CA ASN A 101 -14.11 -6.83 9.15
C ASN A 101 -12.98 -7.28 8.21
N GLY A 102 -12.44 -8.49 8.46
CA GLY A 102 -11.41 -9.11 7.62
C GLY A 102 -9.99 -8.82 8.08
N TRP A 103 -9.06 -8.73 7.11
CA TRP A 103 -7.62 -8.66 7.35
C TRP A 103 -7.02 -7.34 6.89
N ALA A 104 -5.85 -7.01 7.44
CA ALA A 104 -5.10 -5.82 7.01
C ALA A 104 -4.63 -5.95 5.56
N GLU A 105 -4.67 -4.84 4.84
CA GLU A 105 -4.33 -4.77 3.42
C GLU A 105 -3.41 -3.60 3.12
N LEU A 106 -2.53 -3.77 2.12
CA LEU A 106 -1.71 -2.68 1.58
C LEU A 106 -2.31 -2.24 0.25
N VAL A 107 -3.00 -1.11 0.27
CA VAL A 107 -3.71 -0.54 -0.88
C VAL A 107 -2.86 0.56 -1.52
N GLN A 108 -2.92 0.68 -2.85
CA GLN A 108 -2.26 1.76 -3.57
C GLN A 108 -2.95 3.10 -3.30
N LEU A 109 -2.16 4.15 -3.06
CA LEU A 109 -2.67 5.50 -2.91
C LEU A 109 -2.81 6.17 -4.28
N GLU A 110 -4.05 6.46 -4.67
CA GLU A 110 -4.36 7.08 -5.94
C GLU A 110 -4.39 8.60 -5.85
N ARG A 111 -4.09 9.25 -6.99
CA ARG A 111 -4.05 10.71 -7.14
C ARG A 111 -4.92 11.12 -8.31
N SER A 112 -5.97 11.89 -8.05
CA SER A 112 -6.78 12.52 -9.10
C SER A 112 -6.59 14.04 -9.10
N LYS A 113 -6.49 14.64 -10.29
CA LYS A 113 -6.40 16.09 -10.47
C LYS A 113 -7.61 16.61 -11.23
N LEU A 114 -8.18 17.71 -10.74
CA LEU A 114 -9.25 18.45 -11.41
C LEU A 114 -8.90 19.94 -11.36
N GLY A 115 -8.45 20.49 -12.50
CA GLY A 115 -7.91 21.85 -12.55
C GLY A 115 -6.68 21.99 -11.65
N GLU A 116 -6.73 22.93 -10.70
CA GLU A 116 -5.67 23.14 -9.70
C GLU A 116 -5.80 22.24 -8.46
N HIS A 117 -6.93 21.54 -8.30
CA HIS A 117 -7.16 20.69 -7.14
C HIS A 117 -6.59 19.28 -7.36
N SER A 118 -5.81 18.80 -6.39
CA SER A 118 -5.37 17.41 -6.30
C SER A 118 -6.01 16.72 -5.12
N LYS A 119 -6.46 15.49 -5.31
CA LYS A 119 -7.10 14.66 -4.30
C LYS A 119 -6.35 13.34 -4.18
N LEU A 120 -6.06 12.98 -2.94
CA LEU A 120 -5.54 11.67 -2.58
C LEU A 120 -6.69 10.80 -2.11
N TRP A 121 -6.79 9.60 -2.67
CA TRP A 121 -7.83 8.65 -2.31
C TRP A 121 -7.36 7.21 -2.46
N PHE A 122 -8.04 6.31 -1.77
CA PHE A 122 -7.87 4.87 -1.94
C PHE A 122 -9.22 4.18 -1.72
N GLU A 123 -9.32 2.93 -2.14
CA GLU A 123 -10.51 2.11 -1.96
C GLU A 123 -10.17 0.90 -1.08
N PHE A 124 -10.95 0.67 -0.03
CA PHE A 124 -10.81 -0.52 0.81
C PHE A 124 -12.17 -1.21 0.90
N GLN A 125 -12.24 -2.47 0.47
CA GLN A 125 -13.49 -3.25 0.44
C GLN A 125 -14.66 -2.50 -0.23
N LYS A 126 -14.43 -1.86 -1.38
CA LYS A 126 -15.41 -1.03 -2.13
C LYS A 126 -15.85 0.27 -1.46
N VAL A 127 -15.24 0.64 -0.33
CA VAL A 127 -15.46 1.93 0.31
C VAL A 127 -14.37 2.91 -0.09
N HIS A 128 -14.78 4.08 -0.58
CA HIS A 128 -13.88 5.14 -1.00
C HIS A 128 -13.46 6.02 0.19
N TYR A 129 -12.15 6.19 0.33
CA TYR A 129 -11.55 7.05 1.35
C TYR A 129 -10.81 8.21 0.69
N ILE A 130 -11.04 9.42 1.19
CA ILE A 130 -10.45 10.66 0.68
C ILE A 130 -9.64 11.31 1.78
N LEU A 131 -8.48 11.88 1.44
CA LEU A 131 -7.72 12.68 2.38
C LEU A 131 -8.45 14.00 2.69
N ASP A 132 -8.70 14.24 3.98
CA ASP A 132 -9.09 15.54 4.50
C ASP A 132 -7.82 16.36 4.77
N GLU A 133 -7.57 17.38 3.94
CA GLU A 133 -6.35 18.21 4.01
C GLU A 133 -6.22 18.96 5.35
N ASP A 134 -7.34 19.38 5.94
CA ASP A 134 -7.36 20.15 7.18
C ASP A 134 -6.92 19.29 8.37
N LYS A 135 -7.43 18.05 8.41
CA LYS A 135 -7.16 17.09 9.49
C LYS A 135 -5.97 16.18 9.21
N LYS A 136 -5.47 16.17 7.97
CA LYS A 136 -4.45 15.23 7.45
C LYS A 136 -4.79 13.77 7.75
N GLN A 137 -6.07 13.44 7.64
CA GLN A 137 -6.61 12.11 7.91
C GLN A 137 -7.51 11.68 6.78
N PHE A 138 -7.52 10.39 6.48
CA PHE A 138 -8.45 9.84 5.51
C PHE A 138 -9.84 9.74 6.11
N ARG A 139 -10.87 10.03 5.33
CA ARG A 139 -12.28 9.89 5.74
C ARG A 139 -13.07 9.22 4.64
N THR A 140 -14.08 8.44 5.04
CA THR A 140 -15.04 7.87 4.10
C THR A 140 -15.89 8.97 3.46
N VAL A 141 -16.36 8.74 2.24
CA VAL A 141 -17.32 9.63 1.57
C VAL A 141 -18.66 9.53 2.28
N LEU A 142 -19.08 10.62 2.93
CA LEU A 142 -20.39 10.72 3.54
C LEU A 142 -21.39 11.24 2.50
N PHE A 143 -22.41 10.44 2.22
CA PHE A 143 -23.53 10.87 1.40
C PHE A 143 -24.53 11.66 2.24
N ASP A 144 -24.97 12.79 1.71
CA ASP A 144 -25.94 13.65 2.36
C ASP A 144 -27.35 13.05 2.26
N THR A 145 -27.65 12.17 3.20
CA THR A 145 -28.91 11.41 3.29
C THR A 145 -29.86 11.98 4.35
N HIS A 146 -29.44 13.01 5.08
CA HIS A 146 -30.19 13.60 6.19
C HIS A 146 -30.84 14.94 5.80
N GLN A 147 -31.36 15.03 4.58
CA GLN A 147 -32.07 16.22 4.12
C GLN A 147 -33.60 16.08 4.32
N PRO A 148 -34.32 17.19 4.52
CA PRO A 148 -35.78 17.15 4.63
C PRO A 148 -36.41 16.70 3.30
N MET A 149 -37.59 16.09 3.36
CA MET A 149 -38.27 15.57 2.15
C MET A 149 -38.45 16.64 1.05
N SER A 150 -38.66 17.91 1.44
CA SER A 150 -38.79 19.03 0.51
C SER A 150 -37.54 19.24 -0.35
N TYR A 151 -36.34 18.96 0.16
CA TYR A 151 -35.10 19.04 -0.59
C TYR A 151 -35.12 18.04 -1.77
N TYR A 152 -35.48 16.79 -1.48
CA TYR A 152 -35.54 15.74 -2.51
C TYR A 152 -36.67 15.99 -3.53
N GLN A 153 -37.79 16.56 -3.12
CA GLN A 153 -38.90 16.91 -4.03
C GLN A 153 -38.54 18.04 -5.00
N GLN A 154 -37.63 18.94 -4.62
CA GLN A 154 -37.21 20.09 -5.43
C GLN A 154 -35.99 19.78 -6.31
N ALA A 155 -35.39 18.59 -6.19
CA ALA A 155 -34.19 18.23 -6.94
C ALA A 155 -34.50 18.10 -8.45
N SER A 156 -33.89 18.95 -9.28
CA SER A 156 -34.04 18.99 -10.74
C SER A 156 -32.94 18.22 -11.51
N GLY A 157 -31.98 17.63 -10.81
CA GLY A 157 -30.82 16.97 -11.40
C GLY A 157 -29.60 17.89 -11.54
N MET A 158 -28.55 17.41 -12.20
CA MET A 158 -27.32 18.18 -12.43
C MET A 158 -27.48 19.05 -13.68
N GLU A 159 -27.48 20.36 -13.54
CA GLU A 159 -27.76 21.28 -14.65
C GLU A 159 -26.54 21.60 -15.54
N SER A 160 -25.32 21.31 -15.08
CA SER A 160 -24.07 21.66 -15.78
C SER A 160 -23.07 20.51 -15.81
N ASP A 161 -22.41 20.34 -16.94
CA ASP A 161 -21.30 19.38 -17.12
C ASP A 161 -20.14 19.65 -16.15
N GLN A 162 -19.92 20.91 -15.75
CA GLN A 162 -18.91 21.26 -14.76
C GLN A 162 -19.28 20.73 -13.37
N HIS A 163 -20.56 20.83 -13.02
CA HIS A 163 -21.07 20.30 -11.76
C HIS A 163 -21.01 18.78 -11.76
N LEU A 164 -21.37 18.14 -12.87
CA LEU A 164 -21.23 16.70 -13.08
C LEU A 164 -19.77 16.24 -12.94
N GLY A 165 -18.83 16.97 -13.55
CA GLY A 165 -17.40 16.68 -13.44
C GLY A 165 -16.87 16.79 -12.00
N THR A 166 -17.34 17.78 -11.25
CA THR A 166 -16.98 17.97 -9.84
C THR A 166 -17.52 16.83 -8.97
N VAL A 167 -18.77 16.43 -9.21
CA VAL A 167 -19.41 15.34 -8.48
C VAL A 167 -18.74 14.00 -8.80
N LYS A 168 -18.45 13.74 -10.08
CA LYS A 168 -17.70 12.56 -10.52
C LYS A 168 -16.30 12.50 -9.90
N TYR A 169 -15.60 13.63 -9.81
CA TYR A 169 -14.32 13.73 -9.12
C TYR A 169 -14.42 13.43 -7.62
N THR A 170 -15.53 13.83 -7.00
CA THR A 170 -15.75 13.69 -5.56
C THR A 170 -16.20 12.28 -5.19
N LEU A 171 -17.19 11.73 -5.90
CA LEU A 171 -17.86 10.48 -5.58
C LEU A 171 -17.34 9.26 -6.35
N GLY A 172 -16.67 9.47 -7.48
CA GLY A 172 -16.25 8.40 -8.38
C GLY A 172 -17.33 8.00 -9.40
N ASP A 173 -17.04 6.94 -10.15
CA ASP A 173 -17.96 6.36 -11.12
C ASP A 173 -18.83 5.26 -10.48
N ASN A 174 -20.07 5.12 -10.93
CA ASN A 174 -20.93 4.00 -10.57
C ASN A 174 -20.61 2.81 -11.49
N LYS A 175 -19.91 1.79 -10.97
CA LYS A 175 -19.46 0.60 -11.71
C LYS A 175 -19.98 -0.69 -11.08
#